data_AF-A0A949Y051-F1
#
_entry.id   AF-A0A949Y051-F1
#
_cell.length_a   1.000
_cell.length_b   1.000
_cell.length_c   1.000
_cell.angle_alpha   90.00
_cell.angle_beta   90.00
_cell.angle_gamma   90.00
#
_symmetry.space_group_name_H-M   'P 1'
#
loop_
_entity.id
_entity.type
_entity.pdbx_description
1 polymer ?
#
loop_
_entity_poly.entity_id
_entity_poly.type
_entity_poly.pdbx_seq_one_letter_code
_entity_poly.pdbx_strand_id
1 'polypeptide(L)'
;MQSQEGPVKRAFEASSPSHYLLTPRELASRFGLSPHETWLVLFRSELRTHLRRGHQVVDVRTFVAAWLDAATAPPNRKGGHR
;
A
#
# COMPACT_ATOMS: atom_id res chain seq x y z
N MET A 1 -3.02 -22.34 -40.58
CA MET A 1 -3.63 -22.32 -39.24
C MET A 1 -3.08 -21.08 -38.53
N GLN A 2 -3.91 -20.05 -38.36
CA GLN A 2 -3.51 -18.76 -37.77
C GLN A 2 -3.56 -18.86 -36.25
N SER A 3 -2.41 -18.71 -35.58
CA SER A 3 -2.36 -18.50 -34.14
C SER A 3 -2.76 -17.05 -33.85
N GLN A 4 -4.02 -16.84 -33.43
CA GLN A 4 -4.45 -15.59 -32.83
C GLN A 4 -3.81 -15.47 -31.43
N GLU A 5 -2.58 -14.96 -31.37
CA GLU A 5 -2.01 -14.46 -30.12
C GLU A 5 -2.72 -13.15 -29.75
N GLY A 6 -3.68 -13.26 -28.84
CA GLY A 6 -4.62 -12.20 -28.52
C GLY A 6 -3.97 -10.91 -28.00
N PRO A 7 -4.60 -9.74 -28.25
CA PRO A 7 -4.15 -8.41 -27.78
C PRO A 7 -4.09 -8.27 -26.24
N VAL A 8 -4.51 -9.30 -25.50
CA VAL A 8 -4.58 -9.32 -24.03
C VAL A 8 -3.19 -9.38 -23.38
N LYS A 9 -2.22 -10.05 -23.99
CA LYS A 9 -0.86 -10.14 -23.42
C LYS A 9 -0.12 -8.79 -23.46
N ARG A 10 -0.35 -7.97 -24.48
CA ARG A 10 0.25 -6.61 -24.57
C ARG A 10 -0.39 -5.61 -23.60
N ALA A 11 -1.65 -5.79 -23.22
CA ALA A 11 -2.29 -4.92 -22.24
C ALA A 11 -1.74 -5.12 -20.81
N PHE A 12 -1.25 -6.33 -20.50
CA PHE A 12 -0.66 -6.64 -19.20
C PHE A 12 0.76 -6.08 -19.04
N GLU A 13 1.57 -6.09 -20.10
CA GLU A 13 2.90 -5.44 -20.09
C GLU A 13 2.83 -3.91 -20.20
N ALA A 14 1.73 -3.35 -20.71
CA ALA A 14 1.49 -1.91 -20.78
C ALA A 14 1.03 -1.29 -19.44
N SER A 15 0.68 -2.10 -18.44
CA SER A 15 0.41 -1.63 -17.08
C SER A 15 1.74 -1.45 -16.34
N SER A 16 2.45 -0.41 -16.78
CA SER A 16 3.57 0.24 -16.10
C SER A 16 3.37 0.21 -14.58
N PRO A 17 4.43 0.06 -13.75
CA PRO A 17 4.33 0.05 -12.29
C PRO A 17 3.76 1.39 -11.83
N SER A 18 2.43 1.46 -11.81
CA SER A 18 1.72 2.70 -11.60
C SER A 18 1.91 3.01 -10.14
N HIS A 19 2.65 4.06 -9.85
CA HIS A 19 2.73 4.66 -8.53
C HIS A 19 1.33 5.14 -8.18
N TYR A 20 0.49 4.24 -7.69
CA TYR A 20 -0.86 4.56 -7.26
C TYR A 20 -0.73 5.36 -5.98
N LEU A 21 -0.90 6.67 -6.11
CA LEU A 21 -1.00 7.58 -4.98
C LEU A 21 -2.47 7.63 -4.57
N LEU A 22 -2.79 7.08 -3.40
CA LEU A 22 -4.14 7.08 -2.87
C LEU A 22 -4.20 7.89 -1.57
N THR A 23 -5.34 8.53 -1.33
CA THR A 23 -5.59 9.13 -0.02
C THR A 23 -5.69 8.02 1.05
N PRO A 24 -5.43 8.34 2.34
CA PRO A 24 -5.65 7.40 3.43
C PRO A 24 -7.06 6.79 3.43
N ARG A 25 -8.07 7.58 3.04
CA ARG A 25 -9.46 7.10 2.95
C ARG A 25 -9.64 6.06 1.85
N GLU A 26 -9.02 6.27 0.70
CA GLU A 26 -9.06 5.30 -0.41
C GLU A 26 -8.30 4.02 -0.07
N LEU A 27 -7.16 4.13 0.62
CA LEU A 27 -6.42 2.99 1.14
C LEU A 27 -7.28 2.17 2.11
N ALA A 28 -7.90 2.82 3.10
CA ALA A 28 -8.80 2.18 4.06
C ALA A 28 -9.92 1.40 3.35
N SER A 29 -10.59 2.04 2.40
CA SER A 29 -11.66 1.42 1.63
C SER A 29 -11.18 0.25 0.75
N ARG A 30 -9.98 0.34 0.18
CA ARG A 30 -9.46 -0.66 -0.76
C ARG A 30 -8.92 -1.91 -0.07
N PHE A 31 -8.34 -1.75 1.11
CA PHE A 31 -7.77 -2.84 1.89
C PHE A 31 -8.69 -3.33 3.02
N GLY A 32 -9.90 -2.76 3.13
CA GLY A 32 -10.86 -3.14 4.18
C GLY A 32 -10.40 -2.78 5.59
N LEU A 33 -9.54 -1.76 5.71
CA LEU A 33 -8.99 -1.31 6.99
C LEU A 33 -9.89 -0.25 7.62
N SER A 34 -9.94 -0.22 8.95
CA SER A 34 -10.52 0.93 9.65
C SER A 34 -9.65 2.19 9.47
N PRO A 35 -10.22 3.40 9.63
CA PRO A 35 -9.44 4.63 9.63
C PRO A 35 -8.31 4.62 10.66
N HIS A 36 -8.54 3.99 11.81
CA HIS A 36 -7.55 3.86 12.88
C HIS A 36 -6.38 2.95 12.48
N GLU A 37 -6.64 1.78 11.90
CA GLU A 37 -5.58 0.88 11.41
C GLU A 37 -4.77 1.52 10.29
N THR A 38 -5.45 2.22 9.37
CA THR A 38 -4.78 2.96 8.30
C THR A 38 -3.85 4.03 8.88
N TRP A 39 -4.31 4.77 9.89
CA TRP A 39 -3.50 5.78 10.56
C TRP A 39 -2.30 5.17 11.29
N LEU A 40 -2.48 4.01 11.94
CA LEU A 40 -1.39 3.28 12.60
C LEU A 40 -0.30 2.88 11.61
N VAL A 41 -0.65 2.34 10.44
CA VAL A 41 0.34 1.98 9.41
C VAL A 41 1.10 3.21 8.93
N LEU A 42 0.38 4.31 8.67
CA LEU A 42 0.98 5.57 8.21
C LEU A 42 1.93 6.17 9.24
N PHE A 43 1.52 6.24 10.50
CA PHE A 43 2.26 6.92 11.55
C PHE A 43 3.40 6.07 12.12
N ARG A 44 3.16 4.78 12.40
CA ARG A 44 4.19 3.89 12.98
C ARG A 44 5.34 3.60 12.02
N SER A 45 5.06 3.62 10.71
CA SER A 45 6.07 3.33 9.69
C SER A 45 6.64 4.60 9.06
N GLU A 46 6.37 5.76 9.67
CA GLU A 46 6.83 7.09 9.23
C GLU A 46 6.63 7.30 7.73
N LEU A 47 5.48 6.85 7.20
CA LEU A 47 5.25 6.83 5.76
C LEU A 47 5.16 8.25 5.25
N ARG A 48 6.01 8.55 4.28
CA ARG A 48 6.02 9.85 3.61
C ARG A 48 4.72 10.03 2.83
N THR A 49 3.92 11.01 3.23
CA THR A 49 2.76 11.45 2.46
C THR A 49 3.16 12.56 1.50
N HIS A 50 2.43 12.65 0.39
CA HIS A 50 2.59 13.69 -0.61
C HIS A 50 1.31 14.53 -0.65
N LEU A 51 1.44 15.83 -0.87
CA LEU A 51 0.28 16.68 -1.12
C LEU A 51 -0.01 16.72 -2.62
N ARG A 52 -1.18 16.25 -3.03
CA ARG A 52 -1.68 16.30 -4.42
C ARG A 52 -3.05 16.95 -4.43
N ARG A 53 -3.18 18.10 -5.11
CA ARG A 53 -4.44 18.85 -5.26
C ARG A 53 -5.14 19.14 -3.92
N GLY A 54 -4.37 19.43 -2.87
CA GLY A 54 -4.90 19.70 -1.52
C GLY A 54 -5.19 18.45 -0.68
N HIS A 55 -4.98 17.24 -1.22
CA HIS A 55 -5.17 15.99 -0.48
C HIS A 55 -3.82 15.34 -0.16
N GLN A 56 -3.70 14.80 1.05
CA GLN A 56 -2.58 13.92 1.38
C GLN A 56 -2.79 12.57 0.71
N VAL A 57 -1.80 12.13 -0.05
CA VAL A 57 -1.78 10.86 -0.76
C VAL A 57 -0.52 10.09 -0.40
N VAL A 58 -0.61 8.78 -0.42
CA VAL A 58 0.46 7.84 -0.07
C VAL A 58 0.61 6.86 -1.22
N ASP A 59 1.86 6.52 -1.52
CA ASP A 59 2.15 5.46 -2.47
C ASP A 59 1.66 4.11 -1.93
N VAL A 60 0.80 3.45 -2.70
CA VAL A 60 0.17 2.18 -2.32
C VAL A 60 1.19 1.09 -2.06
N ARG A 61 2.30 1.02 -2.82
CA ARG A 61 3.31 -0.03 -2.61
C ARG A 61 4.01 0.16 -1.27
N THR A 62 4.37 1.40 -0.96
CA THR A 62 5.00 1.75 0.33
C THR A 62 4.04 1.46 1.48
N PHE A 63 2.76 1.82 1.33
CA PHE A 63 1.74 1.51 2.32
C PHE A 63 1.57 0.00 2.55
N VAL A 64 1.46 -0.79 1.48
CA VAL A 64 1.30 -2.24 1.59
C VAL A 64 2.53 -2.89 2.21
N ALA A 65 3.74 -2.47 1.83
CA ALA A 65 4.97 -2.98 2.42
C ALA A 65 5.00 -2.74 3.94
N ALA A 66 4.68 -1.51 4.37
CA ALA A 66 4.59 -1.16 5.78
C ALA A 66 3.47 -1.89 6.53
N TRP A 67 2.32 -2.08 5.89
CA TRP A 67 1.21 -2.82 6.48
C TRP A 67 1.57 -4.29 6.71
N LEU A 68 2.22 -4.93 5.73
CA LEU A 68 2.71 -6.30 5.86
C LEU A 68 3.82 -6.43 6.90
N ASP A 69 4.74 -5.46 6.97
CA ASP A 69 5.76 -5.40 8.02
C ASP A 69 5.12 -5.29 9.40
N ALA A 70 4.15 -4.38 9.57
CA ALA A 70 3.41 -4.22 10.82
C ALA A 70 2.59 -5.47 11.22
N ALA A 71 2.08 -6.22 10.24
CA ALA A 71 1.35 -7.48 10.48
C ALA A 71 2.28 -8.65 10.84
N THR A 72 3.56 -8.59 10.44
CA THR A 72 4.55 -9.64 10.68
C THR A 72 5.53 -9.32 11.82
N ALA A 73 5.55 -8.06 12.28
CA ALA A 73 6.32 -7.63 13.43
C ALA A 73 5.87 -8.37 14.70
N PRO A 74 6.77 -9.09 15.39
CA PRO A 74 6.40 -9.83 16.60
C PRO A 74 5.89 -8.86 17.68
N PRO A 75 4.79 -9.20 18.39
CA PRO A 75 4.24 -8.34 19.43
C PRO A 75 5.24 -8.27 20.59
N ASN A 76 5.96 -7.15 20.72
CA ASN A 76 6.80 -6.80 21.88
C ASN A 76 7.66 -7.95 22.45
N ARG A 77 8.95 -7.96 22.12
CA ARG A 77 9.94 -8.31 23.16
C ARG A 77 9.84 -7.23 24.23
N LYS A 78 8.98 -7.45 25.24
CA LYS A 78 9.15 -6.82 26.55
C LYS A 78 10.60 -7.04 26.93
N GLY A 79 11.37 -5.96 27.06
CA GLY A 79 12.68 -5.99 27.69
C GLY A 79 12.56 -6.82 28.96
N GLY A 80 13.44 -7.82 29.09
CA GLY A 80 13.44 -8.72 30.22
C GLY A 80 13.54 -7.94 31.52
N HIS A 81 12.68 -8.27 32.46
CA HIS A 81 13.01 -8.11 33.87
C HIS A 81 14.28 -8.92 34.13
N ARG A 82 15.41 -8.23 34.29
CA ARG A 82 16.57 -8.70 35.04
C ARG A 82 17.07 -7.54 35.88
#